data_AF-A0A9D7F2B5-F1
#
_entry.id   AF-A0A9D7F2B5-F1
#
_cell.length_a   1.000
_cell.length_b   1.000
_cell.length_c   1.000
_cell.angle_alpha   90.00
_cell.angle_beta   90.00
_cell.angle_gamma   90.00
#
_symmetry.space_group_name_H-M   'P 1'
#
loop_
_entity.id
_entity.type
_entity.pdbx_description
1 polymer ?
#
loop_
_entity_poly.entity_id
_entity_poly.type
_entity_poly.pdbx_seq_one_letter_code
_entity_poly.pdbx_strand_id
1 'polypeptide(L)'
;MSGFFESKGHEAIHINDILNGFYTKDSEISRYANENGFTVMTKDADFKNSHLLENSPNRLLKISLGNIPTKRLIEILEANLDEIVERFQAKKCFIELGDGFMEVIN
;
A
#
# COMPACT_ATOMS: atom_id res chain seq x y z
N MET A 1 8.04 0.72 9.67
CA MET A 1 7.05 1.28 8.72
C MET A 1 5.71 1.47 9.41
N SER A 2 5.14 0.44 10.06
CA SER A 2 3.87 0.56 10.80
C SER A 2 3.87 1.72 11.81
N GLY A 3 4.91 1.81 12.65
CA GLY A 3 5.04 2.92 13.61
C GLY A 3 5.07 4.34 12.99
N PHE A 4 5.45 4.49 11.71
CA PHE A 4 5.33 5.78 11.03
C PHE A 4 3.87 6.14 10.79
N PHE A 5 3.08 5.23 10.20
CA PHE A 5 1.65 5.45 9.96
C PHE A 5 0.87 5.62 11.27
N GLU A 6 1.17 4.81 12.28
CA GLU A 6 0.56 4.93 13.61
C GLU A 6 0.84 6.29 14.24
N SER A 7 2.06 6.82 14.11
CA SER A 7 2.42 8.16 14.59
C SER A 7 1.67 9.29 13.86
N LYS A 8 1.09 8.99 12.70
CA LYS A 8 0.24 9.91 11.91
C LYS A 8 -1.26 9.64 12.12
N GLY A 9 -1.62 8.74 13.03
CA GLY A 9 -3.02 8.41 13.34
C GLY A 9 -3.66 7.40 12.40
N HIS A 10 -2.86 6.66 11.62
CA HIS A 10 -3.34 5.60 10.74
C HIS A 10 -2.94 4.23 11.26
N GLU A 11 -3.90 3.31 11.34
CA GLU A 11 -3.62 1.91 11.65
C GLU A 11 -2.77 1.29 10.53
N ALA A 12 -1.71 0.58 10.90
CA ALA A 12 -0.84 -0.11 9.96
C ALA A 12 -0.37 -1.43 10.55
N ILE A 13 -0.52 -2.51 9.79
CA ILE A 13 -0.18 -3.85 10.24
C ILE A 13 0.83 -4.44 9.25
N HIS A 14 1.92 -5.02 9.76
CA HIS A 14 2.86 -5.71 8.90
C HIS A 14 2.32 -7.10 8.56
N ILE A 15 2.52 -7.58 7.33
CA ILE A 15 1.97 -8.86 6.88
C ILE A 15 2.37 -10.05 7.78
N ASN A 16 3.60 -10.01 8.31
CA ASN A 16 4.10 -11.04 9.22
C ASN A 16 3.31 -11.14 10.54
N ASP A 17 2.56 -10.09 10.90
CA ASP A 17 1.78 -10.03 12.14
C ASP A 17 0.31 -10.45 11.91
N ILE A 18 -0.06 -10.86 10.69
CA ILE A 18 -1.40 -11.36 10.34
C ILE A 18 -1.31 -12.70 9.62
N LEU A 19 -2.43 -13.42 9.59
CA LEU A 19 -2.62 -14.65 8.81
C LEU A 19 -1.52 -15.70 9.11
N ASN A 20 -0.86 -16.23 8.07
CA ASN A 20 0.23 -17.21 8.20
C ASN A 20 1.62 -16.54 8.07
N GLY A 21 1.68 -15.25 8.39
CA GLY A 21 2.86 -14.41 8.28
C GLY A 21 3.48 -14.47 6.88
N PHE A 22 4.77 -14.82 6.83
CA PHE A 22 5.56 -14.92 5.59
C PHE A 22 4.98 -15.90 4.54
N TYR A 23 4.19 -16.89 4.96
CA TYR A 23 3.62 -17.89 4.06
C TYR A 23 2.23 -17.51 3.51
N THR A 24 1.74 -16.33 3.86
CA THR A 24 0.45 -15.84 3.38
C THR A 24 0.52 -15.52 1.89
N LYS A 25 -0.44 -16.03 1.11
CA LYS A 25 -0.50 -15.75 -0.34
C LYS A 25 -1.01 -14.35 -0.61
N ASP A 26 -0.54 -13.70 -1.66
CA ASP A 26 -0.99 -12.35 -2.07
C ASP A 26 -2.51 -12.21 -2.21
N SER A 27 -3.19 -13.27 -2.67
CA SER A 27 -4.66 -13.29 -2.77
C SER A 27 -5.34 -13.29 -1.39
N GLU A 28 -4.73 -13.92 -0.39
CA GLU A 28 -5.23 -13.90 0.99
C GLU A 28 -4.96 -12.54 1.66
N ILE A 29 -3.81 -11.92 1.37
CA ILE A 29 -3.49 -10.55 1.80
C ILE A 29 -4.51 -9.58 1.22
N SER A 30 -4.78 -9.68 -0.07
CA SER A 30 -5.74 -8.82 -0.77
C SER A 30 -7.16 -9.01 -0.23
N ARG A 31 -7.58 -10.26 0.00
CA ARG A 31 -8.87 -10.56 0.63
C ARG A 31 -8.97 -9.96 2.03
N TYR A 32 -7.97 -10.18 2.88
CA TYR A 32 -7.94 -9.62 4.23
C TYR A 32 -8.02 -8.09 4.21
N ALA A 33 -7.26 -7.44 3.33
CA ALA A 33 -7.31 -6.00 3.20
C ALA A 33 -8.68 -5.50 2.76
N ASN A 34 -9.31 -6.17 1.79
CA ASN A 34 -10.63 -5.82 1.30
C ASN A 34 -11.72 -5.96 2.38
N GLU A 35 -11.71 -7.07 3.11
CA GLU A 35 -12.70 -7.38 4.15
C GLU A 35 -12.61 -6.43 5.36
N ASN A 36 -11.39 -6.00 5.70
CA ASN A 36 -11.14 -5.14 6.86
C ASN A 36 -10.98 -3.65 6.50
N GLY A 37 -11.12 -3.30 5.22
CA GLY A 37 -10.96 -1.91 4.79
C GLY A 37 -9.53 -1.37 4.88
N PHE A 38 -8.51 -2.23 4.76
CA PHE A 38 -7.13 -1.79 4.62
C PHE A 38 -6.77 -1.44 3.17
N THR A 39 -5.70 -0.66 3.03
CA THR A 39 -4.99 -0.45 1.76
C THR A 39 -3.73 -1.32 1.78
N VAL A 40 -3.47 -2.04 0.70
CA VAL A 40 -2.22 -2.80 0.56
C VAL A 40 -1.11 -1.85 0.10
N MET A 41 -0.05 -1.72 0.90
CA MET A 41 1.19 -1.03 0.50
C MET A 41 2.25 -2.07 0.15
N THR A 42 2.81 -2.01 -1.05
CA THR A 42 3.75 -3.04 -1.52
C THR A 42 4.80 -2.48 -2.49
N LYS A 43 5.94 -3.18 -2.59
CA LYS A 43 6.93 -3.00 -3.66
C LYS A 43 6.76 -4.02 -4.79
N ASP A 44 5.96 -5.06 -4.55
CA ASP A 44 5.77 -6.17 -5.47
C ASP A 44 4.86 -5.77 -6.64
N ALA A 45 5.24 -6.17 -7.85
CA ALA A 45 4.48 -5.92 -9.06
C ALA A 45 3.27 -6.87 -9.19
N ASP A 46 3.26 -8.01 -8.50
CA ASP A 46 2.18 -9.00 -8.64
C ASP A 46 0.84 -8.46 -8.13
N PHE A 47 0.84 -7.67 -7.05
CA PHE A 47 -0.37 -6.96 -6.60
C PHE A 47 -0.90 -5.94 -7.61
N LYS A 48 -0.04 -5.31 -8.42
CA LYS A 48 -0.46 -4.41 -9.51
C LYS A 48 -1.21 -5.21 -10.57
N ASN A 49 -0.67 -6.37 -10.96
CA ASN A 49 -1.32 -7.23 -11.94
C ASN A 49 -2.68 -7.72 -11.43
N SER A 50 -2.76 -8.20 -10.18
CA SER A 50 -4.01 -8.60 -9.55
C SER A 50 -5.01 -7.45 -9.43
N HIS A 51 -4.57 -6.24 -9.09
CA HIS A 51 -5.46 -5.08 -9.01
C HIS A 51 -6.10 -4.78 -10.37
N LEU A 52 -5.30 -4.75 -11.44
CA LEU A 52 -5.77 -4.40 -12.78
C LEU A 52 -6.64 -5.50 -13.42
N LEU A 53 -6.31 -6.77 -13.18
CA LEU A 53 -6.99 -7.91 -13.79
C LEU A 53 -8.20 -8.37 -12.97
N GLU A 54 -8.05 -8.44 -11.66
CA GLU A 54 -9.00 -9.07 -10.74
C GLU A 54 -9.73 -8.05 -9.86
N ASN A 55 -9.40 -6.76 -9.96
CA ASN A 55 -9.89 -5.71 -9.04
C ASN A 55 -9.56 -6.02 -7.57
N SER A 56 -8.43 -6.69 -7.30
CA SER A 56 -8.04 -7.09 -5.95
C SER A 56 -6.53 -6.92 -5.75
N PRO A 57 -6.06 -6.22 -4.71
CA PRO A 57 -6.83 -5.57 -3.63
C PRO A 57 -7.59 -4.33 -4.14
N ASN A 58 -8.66 -3.90 -3.47
CA ASN A 58 -9.46 -2.74 -3.86
C ASN A 58 -8.65 -1.42 -3.82
N ARG A 59 -7.76 -1.31 -2.83
CA ARG A 59 -6.88 -0.15 -2.67
C ARG A 59 -5.43 -0.60 -2.63
N LEU A 60 -4.62 -0.03 -3.52
CA LEU A 60 -3.22 -0.39 -3.69
C LEU A 60 -2.34 0.86 -3.68
N LEU A 61 -1.33 0.87 -2.81
CA LEU A 61 -0.20 1.80 -2.86
C LEU A 61 1.06 1.03 -3.28
N LYS A 62 1.48 1.20 -4.54
CA LYS A 62 2.71 0.58 -5.03
C LYS A 62 3.89 1.54 -4.89
N ILE A 63 4.99 1.05 -4.33
CA ILE A 63 6.23 1.79 -4.11
C ILE A 63 7.25 1.40 -5.19
N SER A 64 7.45 2.30 -6.15
CA SER A 64 8.35 2.16 -7.31
C SER A 64 9.62 3.01 -7.17
N LEU A 65 10.20 3.02 -5.96
CA LEU A 65 11.39 3.81 -5.59
C LEU A 65 12.70 3.00 -5.57
N GLY A 66 12.67 1.73 -5.99
CA GLY A 66 13.81 0.84 -5.91
C GLY A 66 14.28 0.57 -4.47
N ASN A 67 15.59 0.30 -4.32
CA ASN A 67 16.21 0.06 -3.03
C ASN A 67 16.71 1.36 -2.40
N ILE A 68 15.80 2.11 -1.78
CA ILE A 68 16.13 3.29 -0.98
C ILE A 68 16.11 2.98 0.52
N PRO A 69 16.88 3.73 1.33
CA PRO A 69 16.79 3.62 2.79
C PRO A 69 15.38 3.89 3.30
N THR A 70 14.95 3.17 4.34
CA THR A 70 13.63 3.35 4.96
C THR A 70 13.36 4.81 5.35
N LYS A 71 14.37 5.54 5.83
CA LYS A 71 14.25 6.96 6.17
C LYS A 71 13.82 7.80 4.96
N ARG A 72 14.43 7.57 3.79
CA ARG A 72 14.09 8.29 2.56
C ARG A 72 12.67 7.94 2.09
N LEU A 73 12.26 6.69 2.22
CA LEU A 73 10.89 6.27 1.92
C LEU A 73 9.88 6.98 2.84
N ILE A 74 10.19 7.10 4.14
CA ILE A 74 9.35 7.83 5.09
C ILE A 74 9.23 9.31 4.71
N GLU A 75 10.34 9.98 4.35
CA GLU A 75 10.31 11.39 3.91
C GLU A 75 9.38 11.58 2.69
N ILE A 76 9.43 10.66 1.72
CA ILE A 76 8.59 10.73 0.52
C ILE A 76 7.12 10.46 0.89
N LEU A 77 6.85 9.46 1.72
CA LEU A 77 5.48 9.17 2.18
C LEU A 77 4.91 10.34 2.97
N GLU A 78 5.68 10.94 3.87
CA GLU A 78 5.27 12.09 4.68
C GLU A 78 4.94 13.30 3.81
N ALA A 79 5.74 13.56 2.78
CA ALA A 79 5.47 14.66 1.84
C ALA A 79 4.21 14.49 1.00
N ASN A 80 3.70 13.26 0.85
CA ASN A 80 2.53 12.93 0.01
C ASN A 80 1.34 12.39 0.83
N LEU A 81 1.45 12.31 2.16
CA LEU A 81 0.52 11.54 2.98
C LEU A 81 -0.92 12.03 2.86
N ASP A 82 -1.14 13.34 2.93
CA ASP A 82 -2.49 13.91 2.88
C ASP A 82 -3.19 13.59 1.55
N GLU A 83 -2.47 13.70 0.42
CA GLU A 83 -3.04 13.36 -0.88
C GLU A 83 -3.30 11.84 -0.97
N ILE A 84 -2.37 11.01 -0.51
CA ILE A 84 -2.54 9.54 -0.48
C ILE A 84 -3.81 9.17 0.29
N VAL A 85 -4.02 9.75 1.48
CA VAL A 85 -5.18 9.48 2.33
C VAL A 85 -6.48 9.94 1.67
N GLU A 86 -6.47 11.11 1.03
CA GLU A 86 -7.63 11.65 0.32
C GLU A 86 -8.03 10.74 -0.86
N ARG A 87 -7.06 10.30 -1.67
CA ARG A 87 -7.32 9.39 -2.79
C ARG A 87 -7.89 8.04 -2.32
N PHE A 88 -7.41 7.53 -1.18
CA PHE A 88 -7.90 6.27 -0.62
C PHE A 88 -9.26 6.37 0.09
N GLN A 89 -9.91 7.54 0.13
CA GLN A 89 -11.34 7.62 0.46
C GLN A 89 -12.22 6.94 -0.59
N ALA A 90 -11.73 6.80 -1.83
CA ALA A 90 -12.42 6.04 -2.87
C ALA A 90 -12.48 4.54 -2.52
N LYS A 91 -13.62 3.90 -2.86
CA LYS A 91 -13.78 2.45 -2.68
C LYS A 91 -12.74 1.63 -3.44
N LYS A 92 -12.27 2.17 -4.57
CA LYS A 92 -11.21 1.59 -5.41
C LYS A 92 -10.23 2.68 -5.78
N CYS A 93 -8.94 2.39 -5.62
CA CYS A 93 -7.89 3.33 -5.98
C CYS A 93 -6.55 2.60 -6.10
N PHE A 94 -5.78 2.93 -7.12
CA PHE A 94 -4.41 2.50 -7.25
C PHE A 94 -3.50 3.74 -7.38
N ILE A 95 -2.57 3.89 -6.44
CA ILE A 95 -1.52 4.90 -6.47
C ILE A 95 -0.18 4.21 -6.70
N GLU A 96 0.58 4.68 -7.69
CA GLU A 96 1.99 4.32 -7.88
C GLU A 96 2.86 5.51 -7.48
N LEU A 97 3.74 5.30 -6.48
CA LEU A 97 4.64 6.30 -5.93
C LEU A 97 6.07 5.97 -6.36
N GLY A 98 6.69 6.85 -7.15
CA GLY A 98 8.05 6.68 -7.65
C GLY A 98 8.92 7.91 -7.43
N ASP A 99 10.11 7.91 -8.01
CA ASP A 99 11.07 8.98 -7.78
C ASP A 99 10.64 10.25 -8.51
N GLY A 100 10.21 11.26 -7.74
CA GLY A 100 9.71 12.52 -8.26
C GLY A 100 8.29 12.47 -8.82
N PHE A 101 7.54 11.39 -8.62
CA PHE A 101 6.15 11.32 -9.08
C PHE A 101 5.24 10.53 -8.14
N MET A 102 3.95 10.86 -8.20
CA MET A 102 2.86 10.09 -7.66
C MET A 102 1.73 10.10 -8.69
N GLU A 103 1.30 8.92 -9.13
CA GLU A 103 0.29 8.77 -10.16
C GLU A 103 -0.89 7.95 -9.64
N VAL A 104 -2.11 8.41 -9.92
CA VAL A 104 -3.33 7.63 -9.74
C VAL A 104 -3.60 6.88 -11.03
N ILE A 105 -3.61 5.55 -10.94
CA ILE A 105 -3.83 4.65 -12.07
C ILE A 105 -5.30 4.23 -12.08
N ASN A 106 -5.97 4.47 -13.21
CA ASN A 106 -7.38 4.12 -13.46
C ASN A 106 -7.50 2.82 -14.24
#